data_AF-A0A929GQW8-F1
#
_entry.id   AF-A0A929GQW8-F1
#
_cell.length_a   1.000
_cell.length_b   1.000
_cell.length_c   1.000
_cell.angle_alpha   90.00
_cell.angle_beta   90.00
_cell.angle_gamma   90.00
#
_symmetry.space_group_name_H-M   'P 1'
#
loop_
_entity.id
_entity.type
_entity.pdbx_description
1 polymer ?
#
loop_
_entity_poly.entity_id
_entity_poly.type
_entity_poly.pdbx_seq_one_letter_code
_entity_poly.pdbx_strand_id
1 'polypeptide(L)'
;MIELTTISKPEFDTRKSMIMEHRTFVNFDMSEEEIDGEEFIDCNFDFQIFVNARLSNCTFINCSFYQTSFTDCSLEACDFIDCNLEGSDIKDVVKRMKKAGSNPVVAFDNC
;
A
#
# COMPACT_ATOMS: atom_id res chain seq x y z
N MET A 1 -6.43 10.67 -27.74
CA MET A 1 -6.34 10.87 -26.28
C MET A 1 -6.43 9.49 -25.66
N ILE A 2 -5.30 8.94 -25.24
CA ILE A 2 -5.25 7.61 -24.61
C ILE A 2 -5.61 7.85 -23.14
N GLU A 3 -6.64 7.20 -22.62
CA GLU A 3 -7.04 7.33 -21.21
C GLU A 3 -5.88 6.86 -20.32
N LEU A 4 -5.36 7.78 -19.52
CA LEU A 4 -4.31 7.47 -18.56
C LEU A 4 -4.94 6.75 -17.35
N THR A 5 -4.64 5.46 -17.28
CA THR A 5 -4.10 4.79 -16.09
C THR A 5 -4.99 4.55 -14.87
N THR A 6 -6.31 4.46 -15.04
CA THR A 6 -7.19 3.88 -14.02
C THR A 6 -7.17 2.35 -14.10
N ILE A 7 -6.71 1.66 -13.04
CA ILE A 7 -6.72 0.18 -12.96
C ILE A 7 -7.77 -0.25 -11.93
N SER A 8 -8.69 -1.12 -12.34
CA SER A 8 -9.77 -1.66 -11.48
C SER A 8 -9.39 -2.90 -10.68
N LYS A 9 -8.32 -3.61 -11.08
CA LYS A 9 -7.64 -4.66 -10.29
C LYS A 9 -6.29 -4.97 -10.93
N PRO A 10 -5.15 -4.70 -10.27
CA PRO A 10 -3.87 -5.28 -10.69
C PRO A 10 -3.94 -6.81 -10.54
N GLU A 11 -3.60 -7.53 -11.60
CA GLU A 11 -3.38 -8.98 -11.52
C GLU A 11 -2.00 -9.20 -10.90
N PHE A 12 -1.95 -9.46 -9.59
CA PHE A 12 -0.72 -9.82 -8.89
C PHE A 12 -0.26 -11.22 -9.29
N ASP A 13 0.84 -11.31 -10.05
CA ASP A 13 1.49 -12.58 -10.36
C ASP A 13 2.43 -12.95 -9.21
N THR A 14 1.97 -13.80 -8.31
CA THR A 14 2.76 -14.30 -7.17
C THR A 14 4.05 -15.04 -7.55
N ARG A 15 4.29 -15.30 -8.84
CA ARG A 15 5.53 -15.93 -9.34
C ARG A 15 6.59 -14.93 -9.77
N LYS A 16 6.28 -13.63 -9.79
CA LYS A 16 7.21 -12.59 -10.21
C LYS A 16 6.86 -11.24 -9.58
N SER A 17 7.84 -10.65 -8.89
CA SER A 17 7.79 -9.25 -8.47
C SER A 17 7.56 -8.32 -9.67
N MET A 18 6.59 -7.42 -9.52
CA MET A 18 6.23 -6.39 -10.48
C MET A 18 6.54 -5.01 -9.95
N ILE A 19 6.79 -4.11 -10.90
CA ILE A 19 6.97 -2.69 -10.66
C ILE A 19 5.82 -1.98 -11.38
N MET A 20 5.07 -1.18 -10.64
CA MET A 20 3.99 -0.35 -11.17
C MET A 20 4.34 1.12 -11.05
N GLU A 21 4.26 1.83 -12.16
CA GLU A 21 4.61 3.25 -12.21
C GLU A 21 3.44 4.09 -12.73
N HIS A 22 3.26 5.28 -12.16
CA HIS A 22 2.32 6.31 -12.66
C HIS A 22 0.87 5.81 -12.81
N ARG A 23 0.39 5.03 -11.83
CA ARG A 23 -0.96 4.47 -11.82
C ARG A 23 -1.87 5.21 -10.87
N THR A 24 -3.15 5.28 -11.21
CA THR A 24 -4.19 5.77 -10.30
C THR A 24 -5.19 4.65 -10.07
N PHE A 25 -5.44 4.33 -8.81
CA PHE A 25 -6.40 3.32 -8.40
C PHE A 25 -7.64 4.03 -7.89
N VAL A 26 -8.82 3.69 -8.42
CA VAL A 26 -10.09 4.30 -8.00
C VAL A 26 -11.16 3.23 -7.84
N ASN A 27 -12.09 3.45 -6.89
CA ASN A 27 -13.18 2.52 -6.58
C ASN A 27 -12.71 1.08 -6.34
N PHE A 28 -11.53 0.93 -5.73
CA PHE A 28 -10.89 -0.36 -5.61
C PHE A 28 -10.78 -0.79 -4.15
N ASP A 29 -11.22 -2.02 -3.91
CA ASP A 29 -11.14 -2.70 -2.63
C ASP A 29 -9.98 -3.70 -2.69
N MET A 30 -8.92 -3.39 -1.94
CA MET A 30 -7.74 -4.22 -1.75
C MET A 30 -7.84 -5.12 -0.52
N SER A 31 -9.04 -5.23 0.05
CA SER A 31 -9.24 -6.03 1.25
C SER A 31 -8.89 -7.49 1.02
N GLU A 32 -8.24 -8.09 2.03
CA GLU A 32 -7.83 -9.49 2.05
C GLU A 32 -6.80 -9.92 1.00
N GLU A 33 -6.29 -9.00 0.16
CA GLU A 33 -5.24 -9.32 -0.82
C GLU A 33 -3.92 -9.64 -0.14
N GLU A 34 -3.17 -10.59 -0.70
CA GLU A 34 -1.80 -10.91 -0.31
C GLU A 34 -0.84 -10.38 -1.38
N ILE A 35 0.00 -9.42 -1.00
CA ILE A 35 0.96 -8.74 -1.87
C ILE A 35 2.35 -8.94 -1.29
N ASP A 36 3.25 -9.51 -2.07
CA ASP A 36 4.61 -9.81 -1.61
C ASP A 36 5.65 -9.33 -2.62
N GLY A 37 6.58 -8.47 -2.18
CA GLY A 37 7.74 -8.08 -2.98
C GLY A 37 7.43 -7.13 -4.15
N GLU A 38 6.30 -6.44 -4.11
CA GLU A 38 5.87 -5.52 -5.17
C GLU A 38 6.43 -4.10 -4.96
N GLU A 39 6.72 -3.39 -6.05
CA GLU A 39 7.17 -2.00 -6.03
C GLU A 39 6.16 -1.08 -6.74
N PHE A 40 5.82 0.03 -6.09
CA PHE A 40 4.92 1.04 -6.62
C PHE A 40 5.60 2.41 -6.60
N ILE A 41 5.66 3.07 -7.75
CA ILE A 41 6.34 4.35 -7.94
C ILE A 41 5.35 5.35 -8.54
N ASP A 42 5.26 6.56 -7.98
CA ASP A 42 4.39 7.62 -8.49
C ASP A 42 2.91 7.18 -8.62
N CYS A 43 2.45 6.31 -7.73
CA CYS A 43 1.10 5.75 -7.76
C CYS A 43 0.15 6.47 -6.78
N ASN A 44 -1.11 6.58 -7.16
CA ASN A 44 -2.16 7.18 -6.34
C ASN A 44 -3.15 6.10 -5.85
N PHE A 45 -3.22 5.95 -4.53
CA PHE A 45 -4.12 5.08 -3.77
C PHE A 45 -5.02 5.90 -2.83
N ASP A 46 -5.28 7.16 -3.13
CA ASP A 46 -6.10 8.05 -2.32
C ASP A 46 -7.52 7.48 -2.17
N PHE A 47 -8.06 7.56 -0.96
CA PHE A 47 -9.41 7.10 -0.61
C PHE A 47 -9.65 5.60 -0.84
N GLN A 48 -8.59 4.79 -1.04
CA GLN A 48 -8.74 3.34 -1.21
C GLN A 48 -8.90 2.62 0.14
N ILE A 49 -9.28 1.34 0.06
CA ILE A 49 -9.51 0.47 1.22
C ILE A 49 -8.62 -0.76 1.09
N PHE A 50 -7.81 -1.04 2.10
CA PHE A 50 -6.93 -2.21 2.20
C PHE A 50 -7.33 -3.16 3.34
N VAL A 51 -8.60 -3.17 3.78
CA VAL A 51 -8.98 -3.83 5.05
C VAL A 51 -8.56 -5.32 5.08
N ASN A 52 -7.90 -5.78 6.14
CA ASN A 52 -7.36 -7.16 6.23
C ASN A 52 -6.32 -7.56 5.16
N ALA A 53 -5.83 -6.63 4.32
CA ALA A 53 -4.77 -6.94 3.36
C ALA A 53 -3.46 -7.34 4.06
N ARG A 54 -2.69 -8.20 3.41
CA ARG A 54 -1.36 -8.62 3.84
C ARG A 54 -0.35 -8.14 2.83
N LEU A 55 0.43 -7.13 3.24
CA LEU A 55 1.53 -6.61 2.45
C LEU A 55 2.83 -7.05 3.12
N SER A 56 3.68 -7.72 2.34
CA SER A 56 5.02 -8.10 2.75
C SER A 56 6.07 -7.65 1.75
N ASN A 57 7.23 -7.19 2.22
CA ASN A 57 8.37 -6.83 1.37
C ASN A 57 8.05 -5.80 0.25
N CYS A 58 6.99 -5.01 0.42
CA CYS A 58 6.55 -4.06 -0.61
C CYS A 58 7.26 -2.71 -0.45
N THR A 59 7.54 -2.05 -1.57
CA THR A 59 8.13 -0.70 -1.58
C THR A 59 7.19 0.28 -2.27
N PHE A 60 6.88 1.38 -1.59
CA PHE A 60 6.06 2.47 -2.12
C PHE A 60 6.90 3.75 -2.17
N ILE A 61 7.09 4.31 -3.37
CA ILE A 61 7.95 5.47 -3.61
C ILE A 61 7.10 6.58 -4.23
N ASN A 62 7.12 7.76 -3.60
CA ASN A 62 6.38 8.95 -4.06
C ASN A 62 4.89 8.65 -4.35
N CYS A 63 4.28 7.77 -3.55
CA CYS A 63 2.90 7.37 -3.69
C CYS A 63 1.98 8.18 -2.77
N SER A 64 0.70 8.29 -3.13
CA SER A 64 -0.30 8.94 -2.28
C SER A 64 -1.29 7.93 -1.72
N PHE A 65 -1.53 8.01 -0.41
CA PHE A 65 -2.50 7.24 0.37
C PHE A 65 -3.39 8.19 1.18
N TYR A 66 -3.76 9.33 0.60
CA TYR A 66 -4.57 10.33 1.29
C TYR A 66 -5.93 9.75 1.66
N GLN A 67 -6.28 9.82 2.94
CA GLN A 67 -7.52 9.25 3.48
C GLN A 67 -7.75 7.75 3.15
N THR A 68 -6.67 7.00 2.97
CA THR A 68 -6.73 5.55 2.73
C THR A 68 -6.87 4.77 4.04
N SER A 69 -7.71 3.73 4.03
CA SER A 69 -7.88 2.83 5.19
C SER A 69 -7.02 1.57 5.07
N PHE A 70 -6.21 1.31 6.09
CA PHE A 70 -5.39 0.12 6.32
C PHE A 70 -5.88 -0.71 7.51
N THR A 71 -7.16 -0.57 7.88
CA THR A 71 -7.73 -1.24 9.05
C THR A 71 -7.45 -2.75 9.00
N ASP A 72 -6.90 -3.29 10.09
CA ASP A 72 -6.56 -4.70 10.24
C ASP A 72 -5.57 -5.26 9.19
N CYS A 73 -4.83 -4.39 8.47
CA CYS A 73 -3.74 -4.84 7.61
C CYS A 73 -2.55 -5.42 8.40
N SER A 74 -1.80 -6.31 7.72
CA SER A 74 -0.42 -6.60 8.06
C SER A 74 0.53 -5.90 7.09
N LEU A 75 1.54 -5.22 7.63
CA LEU A 75 2.55 -4.48 6.89
C LEU A 75 3.94 -4.97 7.33
N GLU A 76 4.38 -6.11 6.80
CA GLU A 76 5.66 -6.71 7.18
C GLU A 76 6.76 -6.32 6.19
N ALA A 77 7.89 -5.81 6.66
CA ALA A 77 9.03 -5.43 5.81
C ALA A 77 8.62 -4.48 4.65
N CYS A 78 7.69 -3.56 4.89
CA CYS A 78 7.22 -2.62 3.87
C CYS A 78 7.86 -1.25 4.05
N ASP A 79 8.25 -0.62 2.95
CA ASP A 79 8.87 0.70 2.94
C ASP A 79 7.95 1.73 2.26
N PHE A 80 7.73 2.85 2.94
CA PHE A 80 7.02 4.01 2.39
C PHE A 80 8.00 5.18 2.34
N ILE A 81 8.37 5.60 1.12
CA ILE A 81 9.40 6.61 0.85
C ILE A 81 8.75 7.77 0.10
N ASP A 82 8.87 8.99 0.66
CA ASP A 82 8.30 10.22 0.10
C ASP A 82 6.79 10.11 -0.18
N CYS A 83 6.07 9.27 0.56
CA CYS A 83 4.64 9.02 0.38
C CYS A 83 3.77 10.04 1.14
N ASN A 84 2.66 10.45 0.52
CA ASN A 84 1.62 11.19 1.22
C ASN A 84 0.72 10.23 2.01
N LEU A 85 0.80 10.27 3.34
CA LEU A 85 0.01 9.44 4.24
C LEU A 85 -1.06 10.24 5.03
N GLU A 86 -1.31 11.49 4.65
CA GLU A 86 -2.23 12.36 5.38
C GLU A 86 -3.65 11.76 5.44
N GLY A 87 -4.23 11.73 6.64
CA GLY A 87 -5.58 11.21 6.85
C GLY A 87 -5.71 9.69 6.79
N SER A 88 -4.64 8.94 6.48
CA SER A 88 -4.64 7.48 6.58
C SER A 88 -4.49 7.00 8.03
N ASP A 89 -4.95 5.78 8.32
CA ASP A 89 -4.81 5.15 9.65
C ASP A 89 -3.54 4.29 9.81
N ILE A 90 -2.65 4.28 8.81
CA ILE A 90 -1.48 3.39 8.73
C ILE A 90 -0.54 3.48 9.94
N LYS A 91 -0.29 4.70 10.43
CA LYS A 91 0.58 4.95 11.59
C LYS A 91 -0.01 4.35 12.87
N ASP A 92 -1.34 4.24 12.97
CA ASP A 92 -2.02 3.60 14.10
C ASP A 92 -2.10 2.08 13.94
N VAL A 93 -2.22 1.57 12.72
CA VAL A 93 -2.12 0.14 12.41
C VAL A 93 -0.75 -0.40 12.83
N VAL A 94 0.35 0.27 12.45
CA VAL A 94 1.71 -0.14 12.87
C VAL A 94 1.87 -0.15 14.40
N LYS A 95 1.27 0.82 15.11
CA LYS A 95 1.28 0.83 16.58
C LYS A 95 0.50 -0.35 17.17
N ARG A 96 -0.64 -0.72 16.58
CA ARG A 96 -1.46 -1.86 17.01
C ARG A 96 -0.72 -3.17 16.78
N MET A 97 -0.09 -3.36 15.62
CA MET A 97 0.72 -4.54 15.30
C MET A 97 1.84 -4.75 16.34
N LYS A 98 2.58 -3.69 16.67
CA LYS A 98 3.63 -3.73 17.71
C LYS A 98 3.09 -4.15 19.08
N LYS A 99 1.85 -3.74 19.43
CA LYS A 99 1.18 -4.13 20.68
C LYS A 99 0.65 -5.56 20.67
N ALA A 100 0.24 -6.06 19.50
CA ALA A 100 -0.26 -7.42 19.32
C ALA A 100 0.85 -8.49 19.38
N GLY A 101 2.12 -8.08 19.54
CA GLY A 101 3.27 -8.99 19.56
C GLY A 101 3.89 -9.23 18.19
N SER A 102 3.31 -8.68 17.11
CA SER A 102 3.96 -8.63 15.81
C SER A 102 5.13 -7.64 15.85
N ASN A 103 6.20 -7.92 15.11
CA ASN A 103 7.34 -7.01 14.95
C ASN A 103 7.37 -6.46 13.51
N PRO A 104 6.41 -5.58 13.14
CA PRO A 104 6.39 -5.04 11.79
C PRO A 104 7.64 -4.21 11.55
N VAL A 105 8.45 -4.63 10.58
CA VAL A 105 9.54 -3.82 10.03
C VAL A 105 8.88 -2.91 8.99
N VAL A 106 8.55 -1.68 9.37
CA VAL A 106 7.98 -0.70 8.44
C VAL A 106 8.81 0.57 8.52
N ALA A 107 9.32 1.01 7.37
CA ALA A 107 10.00 2.29 7.25
C ALA A 107 9.05 3.37 6.70
N PHE A 108 9.19 4.58 7.23
CA PHE A 108 8.49 5.77 6.78
C PHE A 108 9.53 6.88 6.61
N ASP A 109 10.03 7.04 5.39
CA ASP A 109 11.04 8.03 5.08
C ASP A 109 10.36 9.24 4.43
N ASN A 110 10.51 10.41 5.05
CA ASN A 110 9.91 11.68 4.62
C ASN A 110 8.38 11.67 4.43
N CYS A 111 7.63 10.89 5.25
CA CYS A 111 6.17 10.70 5.18
C CYS A 111 5.35 11.19 6.40
#